data_AF-I7Z870-F1
#
_entry.id   AF-I7Z870-F1
#
_cell.length_a   1.000
_cell.length_b   1.000
_cell.length_c   1.000
_cell.angle_alpha   90.00
_cell.angle_beta   90.00
_cell.angle_gamma   90.00
#
_symmetry.space_group_name_H-M   'P 1'
#
loop_
_entity.id
_entity.type
_entity.pdbx_description
1 polymer ?
#
loop_
_entity_poly.entity_id
_entity_poly.type
_entity_poly.pdbx_seq_one_letter_code
_entity_poly.pdbx_strand_id
1 'polypeptide(L)'
;MLVGLGALLAFVADAAEPQMTYAFQPSERHAQELAQVACLGPHGVEVERIKAVTTRPNDLEQAFGVVECKPHDFIRGQPLRYSVDCRRRDKHWDCDEGALEFAVALASRTLRVRPGTFDNEFAYDTVQHIAAAGNFQGVPLAEAMRSPCALSAGEKSELIEIRCTGVRIIASQWCPQGGCPRIISVDRSF
;
A
#
# COMPACT_ATOMS: atom_id res chain seq x y z
N MET A 1 39.60 0.40 -49.73
CA MET A 1 39.48 -0.42 -48.51
C MET A 1 39.59 0.52 -47.32
N LEU A 2 38.48 0.83 -46.65
CA LEU A 2 38.45 1.61 -45.41
C LEU A 2 37.40 0.94 -44.53
N VAL A 3 37.88 0.22 -43.51
CA VAL A 3 37.06 -0.51 -42.54
C VAL A 3 36.73 0.49 -41.42
N GLY A 4 35.46 0.90 -41.35
CA GLY A 4 34.94 1.70 -40.24
C GLY A 4 34.55 0.81 -39.07
N LEU A 5 35.32 0.86 -37.98
CA LEU A 5 34.93 0.30 -36.69
C LEU A 5 33.81 1.18 -36.10
N GLY A 6 32.57 0.66 -36.11
CA GLY A 6 31.48 1.22 -35.31
C GLY A 6 31.58 0.73 -33.87
N ALA A 7 31.89 1.63 -32.94
CA ALA A 7 31.88 1.35 -31.51
C ALA A 7 30.42 1.32 -31.00
N LEU A 8 29.97 0.14 -30.57
CA LEU A 8 28.72 -0.05 -29.84
C LEU A 8 28.87 0.50 -28.41
N LEU A 9 28.22 1.61 -28.11
CA LEU A 9 28.04 2.09 -26.74
C LEU A 9 26.94 1.26 -26.07
N ALA A 10 27.33 0.34 -25.19
CA ALA A 10 26.42 -0.37 -24.31
C ALA A 10 25.99 0.57 -23.17
N PHE A 11 24.72 0.98 -23.15
CA PHE A 11 24.11 1.59 -21.98
C PHE A 11 23.94 0.51 -20.92
N VAL A 12 24.80 0.52 -19.92
CA VAL A 12 24.60 -0.25 -18.70
C VAL A 12 23.44 0.42 -17.96
N ALA A 13 22.28 -0.22 -17.99
CA ALA A 13 21.17 0.16 -17.12
C ALA A 13 21.63 -0.07 -15.69
N ASP A 14 21.88 1.03 -14.98
CA ASP A 14 22.23 1.00 -13.56
C ASP A 14 21.01 0.44 -12.81
N ALA A 15 21.12 -0.80 -12.38
CA ALA A 15 20.10 -1.43 -11.57
C ALA A 15 20.10 -0.70 -10.23
N ALA A 16 19.10 0.15 -10.00
CA ALA A 16 18.95 0.91 -8.76
C ALA A 16 19.10 -0.04 -7.56
N GLU A 17 20.20 0.12 -6.81
CA GLU A 17 20.46 -0.67 -5.62
C GLU A 17 19.29 -0.52 -4.63
N PRO A 18 18.90 -1.57 -3.91
CA PRO A 18 17.88 -1.47 -2.88
C PRO A 18 18.34 -0.43 -1.86
N GLN A 19 17.65 0.71 -1.81
CA GLN A 19 17.96 1.80 -0.88
C GLN A 19 17.86 1.25 0.55
N MET A 20 19.01 1.03 1.20
CA MET A 20 19.04 0.68 2.61
C MET A 20 18.40 1.83 3.39
N THR A 21 17.35 1.51 4.15
CA THR A 21 16.69 2.48 5.03
C THR A 21 17.12 2.24 6.47
N TYR A 22 17.28 3.33 7.23
CA TYR A 22 17.72 3.29 8.63
C TYR A 22 16.58 3.76 9.53
N ALA A 23 16.01 2.85 10.30
CA ALA A 23 14.96 3.18 11.25
C ALA A 23 15.50 4.10 12.35
N PHE A 24 14.72 5.09 12.74
CA PHE A 24 15.03 5.97 13.86
C PHE A 24 13.76 6.33 14.63
N GLN A 25 13.95 6.70 15.89
CA GLN A 25 12.88 7.27 16.71
C GLN A 25 12.88 8.79 16.53
N PRO A 26 11.77 9.41 16.06
CA PRO A 26 11.68 10.87 16.00
C PRO A 26 11.86 11.49 17.39
N SER A 27 12.50 12.66 17.43
CA SER A 27 12.52 13.49 18.64
C SER A 27 11.09 13.89 19.01
N GLU A 28 10.87 14.27 20.27
CA GLU A 28 9.54 14.68 20.75
C GLU A 28 8.94 15.80 19.89
N ARG A 29 9.75 16.80 19.52
CA ARG A 29 9.33 17.89 18.62
C ARG A 29 8.87 17.35 17.25
N HIS A 30 9.63 16.45 16.63
CA HIS A 30 9.24 15.88 15.34
C HIS A 30 8.02 14.97 15.46
N ALA A 31 7.88 14.23 16.56
CA ALA A 31 6.71 13.40 16.83
C ALA A 31 5.44 14.26 16.99
N GLN A 32 5.53 15.40 17.69
CA GLN A 32 4.44 16.36 17.82
C GLN A 32 4.06 17.00 16.49
N GLU A 33 5.05 17.42 15.68
CA GLU A 33 4.81 17.96 14.34
C GLU A 33 4.09 16.93 13.46
N LEU A 34 4.63 15.71 13.37
CA LEU A 34 4.01 14.59 12.64
C LEU A 34 2.59 14.29 13.12
N ALA A 35 2.35 14.24 14.43
CA ALA A 35 1.02 14.00 14.98
C ALA A 35 0.03 15.09 14.56
N GLN A 36 0.47 16.35 14.54
CA GLN A 36 -0.36 17.49 14.13
C GLN A 36 -0.68 17.46 12.65
N VAL A 37 0.32 17.25 11.78
CA VAL A 37 0.12 17.33 10.32
C VAL A 37 -0.51 16.09 9.72
N ALA A 38 -0.28 14.91 10.31
CA ALA A 38 -0.80 13.64 9.78
C ALA A 38 -2.17 13.27 10.37
N CYS A 39 -2.40 13.48 11.68
CA CYS A 39 -3.57 12.94 12.37
C CYS A 39 -4.50 14.02 12.91
N LEU A 40 -4.01 14.91 13.78
CA LEU A 40 -4.88 15.87 14.48
C LEU A 40 -5.48 16.90 13.53
N GLY A 41 -4.66 17.51 12.67
CA GLY A 41 -5.08 18.56 11.75
C GLY A 41 -6.08 18.07 10.70
N PRO A 42 -5.74 17.05 9.89
CA PRO A 42 -6.62 16.58 8.81
C PRO A 42 -7.83 15.77 9.27
N HIS A 43 -7.68 15.01 10.36
CA HIS A 43 -8.66 13.97 10.73
C HIS A 43 -9.22 14.12 12.15
N GLY A 44 -8.69 15.04 12.98
CA GLY A 44 -9.17 15.24 14.35
C GLY A 44 -8.90 14.07 15.28
N VAL A 45 -7.95 13.18 14.96
CA VAL A 45 -7.61 11.99 15.76
C VAL A 45 -6.17 12.06 16.25
N GLU A 46 -5.90 11.41 17.39
CA GLU A 46 -4.54 11.32 17.93
C GLU A 46 -3.68 10.33 17.12
N VAL A 47 -2.36 10.44 17.26
CA VAL A 47 -1.42 9.46 16.73
C VAL A 47 -1.40 8.18 17.59
N GLU A 48 -1.36 7.00 16.97
CA GLU A 48 -1.12 5.72 17.66
C GLU A 48 0.34 5.31 17.55
N ARG A 49 0.92 5.41 16.35
CA ARG A 49 2.28 4.93 16.08
C ARG A 49 2.94 5.75 14.97
N ILE A 50 4.24 5.99 15.10
CA ILE A 50 5.08 6.60 14.07
C ILE A 50 6.21 5.63 13.74
N LYS A 51 6.34 5.26 12.47
CA LYS A 51 7.48 4.51 11.93
C LYS A 51 8.28 5.45 11.04
N ALA A 52 9.50 5.80 11.42
CA ALA A 52 10.32 6.73 10.64
C ALA A 52 11.64 6.07 10.23
N VAL A 53 12.09 6.40 9.02
CA VAL A 53 13.32 5.90 8.40
C VAL A 53 14.05 7.02 7.68
N THR A 54 15.36 6.88 7.49
CA THR A 54 16.17 7.73 6.61
C THR A 54 16.82 6.88 5.52
N THR A 55 17.22 7.51 4.41
CA THR A 55 17.99 6.84 3.33
C THR A 55 19.48 6.74 3.62
N ARG A 56 19.98 7.55 4.56
CA ARG A 56 21.37 7.55 5.03
C ARG A 56 21.42 7.65 6.55
N PRO A 57 22.44 7.09 7.22
CA PRO A 57 22.56 7.18 8.67
C PRO A 57 22.54 8.64 9.12
N ASN A 58 21.66 8.99 10.06
CA ASN A 58 21.49 10.32 10.64
C ASN A 58 21.09 11.45 9.64
N ASP A 59 20.66 11.12 8.41
CA ASP A 59 20.21 12.11 7.43
C ASP A 59 18.71 12.42 7.60
N LEU A 60 18.40 13.25 8.59
CA LEU A 60 17.02 13.63 8.88
C LEU A 60 16.36 14.44 7.76
N GLU A 61 17.14 15.14 6.92
CA GLU A 61 16.61 15.93 5.79
C GLU A 61 15.95 15.05 4.73
N GLN A 62 16.36 13.78 4.63
CA GLN A 62 15.73 12.77 3.78
C GLN A 62 14.99 11.72 4.60
N ALA A 63 14.34 12.15 5.69
CA ALA A 63 13.50 11.28 6.49
C ALA A 63 12.14 11.03 5.81
N PHE A 64 11.69 9.78 5.91
CA PHE A 64 10.38 9.30 5.50
C PHE A 64 9.73 8.66 6.72
N GLY A 65 8.40 8.70 6.80
CA GLY A 65 7.70 8.03 7.88
C GLY A 65 6.30 7.61 7.48
N VAL A 66 5.80 6.59 8.15
CA VAL A 66 4.39 6.19 8.12
C VAL A 66 3.82 6.47 9.51
N VAL A 67 2.80 7.30 9.56
CA VAL A 67 2.07 7.64 10.78
C VAL A 67 0.75 6.87 10.78
N GLU A 68 0.57 6.02 11.77
CA GLU A 68 -0.70 5.33 12.04
C GLU A 68 -1.46 6.15 13.09
N CYS A 69 -2.61 6.70 12.71
CA CYS A 69 -3.49 7.41 13.63
C CYS A 69 -4.30 6.43 14.49
N LYS A 70 -4.83 6.89 15.62
CA LYS A 70 -5.73 6.10 16.45
C LYS A 70 -6.98 5.71 15.65
N PRO A 71 -7.55 4.51 15.93
CA PRO A 71 -8.80 4.11 15.33
C PRO A 71 -9.93 5.10 15.64
N HIS A 72 -10.77 5.37 14.66
CA HIS A 72 -11.92 6.28 14.79
C HIS A 72 -13.26 5.60 14.47
N ASP A 73 -13.22 4.39 13.93
CA ASP A 73 -14.40 3.58 13.63
C ASP A 73 -14.03 2.09 13.62
N PHE A 74 -15.01 1.23 13.36
CA PHE A 74 -14.85 -0.21 13.27
C PHE A 74 -15.63 -0.80 12.11
N ILE A 75 -15.02 -1.77 11.43
CA ILE A 75 -15.68 -2.62 10.44
C ILE A 75 -15.57 -4.08 10.87
N ARG A 76 -16.70 -4.76 11.05
CA ARG A 76 -16.74 -6.17 11.52
C ARG A 76 -15.85 -6.43 12.75
N GLY A 77 -15.84 -5.48 13.68
CA GLY A 77 -15.03 -5.54 14.91
C GLY A 77 -13.53 -5.25 14.70
N GLN A 78 -13.09 -4.93 13.48
CA GLN A 78 -11.72 -4.53 13.18
C GLN A 78 -11.58 -3.01 13.23
N PRO A 79 -10.53 -2.47 13.89
CA PRO A 79 -10.34 -1.03 14.00
C PRO A 79 -10.02 -0.41 12.63
N LEU A 80 -10.78 0.62 12.28
CA LEU A 80 -10.57 1.45 11.11
C LEU A 80 -9.72 2.67 11.50
N ARG A 81 -8.62 2.89 10.78
CA ARG A 81 -7.64 3.94 11.08
C ARG A 81 -7.12 4.61 9.81
N TYR A 82 -6.48 5.76 9.97
CA TYR A 82 -5.69 6.39 8.90
C TYR A 82 -4.23 5.96 8.99
N SER A 83 -3.62 5.64 7.85
CA SER A 83 -2.19 5.44 7.66
C SER A 83 -1.68 6.50 6.71
N VAL A 84 -0.80 7.38 7.20
CA VAL A 84 -0.36 8.57 6.47
C VAL A 84 1.13 8.46 6.16
N ASP A 85 1.47 8.54 4.88
CA ASP A 85 2.86 8.57 4.44
C ASP A 85 3.35 10.02 4.48
N CYS A 86 4.47 10.24 5.18
CA CYS A 86 5.05 11.55 5.45
C CYS A 86 6.51 11.58 4.98
N ARG A 87 6.93 12.73 4.49
CA ARG A 87 8.30 12.99 4.03
C ARG A 87 8.77 14.29 4.61
N ARG A 88 10.04 14.36 4.99
CA ARG A 88 10.64 15.64 5.35
C ARG A 88 11.06 16.37 4.08
N ARG A 89 10.62 17.62 3.92
CA ARG A 89 11.02 18.54 2.85
C ARG A 89 11.25 19.92 3.44
N ASP A 90 12.34 20.56 3.05
CA ASP A 90 12.68 21.93 3.49
C ASP A 90 12.54 22.12 5.01
N LYS A 91 13.03 21.15 5.79
CA LYS A 91 13.00 21.08 7.26
C LYS A 91 11.61 20.92 7.91
N HIS A 92 10.56 20.69 7.14
CA HIS A 92 9.19 20.45 7.62
C HIS A 92 8.70 19.06 7.21
N TRP A 93 7.72 18.54 7.95
CA TRP A 93 7.01 17.34 7.52
C TRP A 93 5.87 17.68 6.57
N ASP A 94 5.88 17.02 5.42
CA ASP A 94 4.85 17.06 4.39
C ASP A 94 4.23 15.65 4.30
N CYS A 95 2.91 15.55 4.43
CA CYS A 95 2.20 14.28 4.54
C CYS A 95 1.10 14.21 3.49
N ASP A 96 0.90 13.03 2.93
CA ASP A 96 -0.21 12.75 2.03
C ASP A 96 -1.56 12.81 2.78
N GLU A 97 -2.69 12.78 2.07
CA GLU A 97 -4.04 12.89 2.67
C GLU A 97 -4.42 11.74 3.63
N GLY A 98 -3.61 10.69 3.69
CA GLY A 98 -3.85 9.51 4.52
C GLY A 98 -4.71 8.47 3.82
N ALA A 99 -4.26 7.22 3.86
CA ALA A 99 -5.05 6.08 3.41
C ALA A 99 -5.83 5.49 4.58
N LEU A 100 -7.15 5.38 4.42
CA LEU A 100 -7.97 4.57 5.31
C LEU A 100 -7.51 3.11 5.23
N GLU A 101 -7.32 2.47 6.39
CA GLU A 101 -6.80 1.11 6.46
C GLU A 101 -7.52 0.32 7.56
N PHE A 102 -7.85 -0.94 7.27
CA PHE A 102 -8.40 -1.90 8.24
C PHE A 102 -7.83 -3.30 8.03
N ALA A 103 -8.04 -4.16 9.02
CA ALA A 103 -7.60 -5.54 8.99
C ALA A 103 -8.66 -6.45 8.35
N VAL A 104 -8.23 -7.37 7.48
CA VAL A 104 -9.04 -8.47 6.96
C VAL A 104 -8.39 -9.78 7.37
N ALA A 105 -9.08 -10.55 8.21
CA ALA A 105 -8.58 -11.82 8.73
C ALA A 105 -8.76 -12.93 7.68
N LEU A 106 -7.66 -13.45 7.15
CA LEU A 106 -7.63 -14.71 6.39
C LEU A 106 -7.34 -15.88 7.34
N ALA A 107 -7.58 -17.11 6.88
CA ALA A 107 -7.43 -18.31 7.71
C ALA A 107 -6.07 -18.44 8.44
N SER A 108 -4.98 -17.96 7.85
CA SER A 108 -3.63 -18.06 8.41
C SER A 108 -2.97 -16.73 8.78
N ARG A 109 -3.57 -15.58 8.42
CA ARG A 109 -2.94 -14.25 8.58
C ARG A 109 -3.94 -13.11 8.44
N THR A 110 -3.52 -11.91 8.82
CA THR A 110 -4.30 -10.69 8.60
C THR A 110 -3.70 -9.85 7.46
N LEU A 111 -4.57 -9.35 6.58
CA LEU A 111 -4.20 -8.39 5.55
C LEU A 111 -4.58 -6.98 5.98
N ARG A 112 -3.66 -6.02 5.78
CA ARG A 112 -3.98 -4.60 5.87
C ARG A 112 -4.58 -4.18 4.54
N VAL A 113 -5.83 -3.71 4.56
CA VAL A 113 -6.62 -3.40 3.37
C VAL A 113 -6.93 -1.91 3.34
N ARG A 114 -6.69 -1.29 2.19
CA ARG A 114 -7.04 0.09 1.86
C ARG A 114 -8.17 0.06 0.83
N PRO A 115 -9.37 0.55 1.15
CA PRO A 115 -10.55 0.40 0.31
C PRO A 115 -10.54 1.32 -0.92
N GLY A 116 -9.71 2.37 -0.92
CA GLY A 116 -9.69 3.37 -1.98
C GLY A 116 -11.01 4.13 -2.02
N THR A 117 -11.64 4.20 -3.20
CA THR A 117 -12.95 4.84 -3.39
C THR A 117 -14.14 3.92 -3.13
N PHE A 118 -13.90 2.66 -2.76
CA PHE A 118 -14.98 1.71 -2.46
C PHE A 118 -15.43 1.80 -1.01
N ASP A 119 -16.66 1.35 -0.76
CA ASP A 119 -17.16 1.14 0.59
C ASP A 119 -16.31 0.12 1.37
N ASN A 120 -16.19 0.31 2.68
CA ASN A 120 -15.36 -0.54 3.55
C ASN A 120 -15.85 -2.00 3.58
N GLU A 121 -17.17 -2.23 3.66
CA GLU A 121 -17.77 -3.56 3.66
C GLU A 121 -17.54 -4.25 2.31
N PHE A 122 -17.70 -3.49 1.22
CA PHE A 122 -17.41 -3.99 -0.11
C PHE A 122 -15.95 -4.43 -0.26
N ALA A 123 -15.01 -3.62 0.22
CA ALA A 123 -13.58 -3.95 0.17
C ALA A 123 -13.25 -5.16 1.06
N TYR A 124 -13.85 -5.26 2.25
CA TYR A 124 -13.70 -6.42 3.14
C TYR A 124 -14.15 -7.71 2.45
N ASP A 125 -15.38 -7.72 1.93
CA ASP A 125 -15.97 -8.90 1.31
C ASP A 125 -15.26 -9.28 0.02
N THR A 126 -14.81 -8.29 -0.76
CA THR A 126 -14.00 -8.51 -1.96
C THR A 126 -12.70 -9.24 -1.63
N VAL A 127 -11.94 -8.76 -0.62
CA VAL A 127 -10.67 -9.39 -0.24
C VAL A 127 -10.90 -10.81 0.29
N GLN A 128 -11.93 -11.02 1.12
CA GLN A 128 -12.32 -12.36 1.58
C GLN A 128 -12.66 -13.29 0.43
N HIS A 129 -13.50 -12.84 -0.50
CA HIS A 129 -13.96 -13.62 -1.65
C HIS A 129 -12.77 -14.05 -2.53
N ILE A 130 -11.89 -13.12 -2.86
CA ILE A 130 -10.71 -13.37 -3.69
C ILE A 130 -9.76 -14.34 -2.99
N ALA A 131 -9.49 -14.15 -1.68
CA ALA A 131 -8.64 -15.07 -0.93
C ALA A 131 -9.24 -16.48 -0.85
N ALA A 132 -10.57 -16.61 -0.77
CA ALA A 132 -11.28 -17.89 -0.70
C ALA A 132 -11.42 -18.60 -2.06
N ALA A 133 -11.16 -17.93 -3.18
CA ALA A 133 -11.30 -18.50 -4.52
C ALA A 133 -10.24 -19.58 -4.86
N GLY A 134 -9.28 -19.81 -3.97
CA GLY A 134 -8.29 -20.89 -4.09
C GLY A 134 -7.20 -20.58 -5.11
N ASN A 135 -7.04 -21.46 -6.10
CA ASN A 135 -6.03 -21.33 -7.14
C ASN A 135 -6.62 -20.72 -8.41
N PHE A 136 -6.01 -19.63 -8.91
CA PHE A 136 -6.37 -19.04 -10.19
C PHE A 136 -5.13 -18.96 -11.09
N GLN A 137 -5.19 -19.55 -12.28
CA GLN A 137 -4.06 -19.58 -13.23
C GLN A 137 -2.73 -20.07 -12.59
N GLY A 138 -2.81 -21.04 -11.67
CA GLY A 138 -1.64 -21.56 -10.95
C GLY A 138 -1.12 -20.66 -9.82
N VAL A 139 -1.86 -19.62 -9.44
CA VAL A 139 -1.54 -18.74 -8.30
C VAL A 139 -2.45 -19.05 -7.11
N PRO A 140 -1.89 -19.46 -5.95
CA PRO A 140 -2.65 -19.61 -4.72
C PRO A 140 -2.96 -18.25 -4.13
N LEU A 141 -4.20 -17.78 -4.27
CA LEU A 141 -4.57 -16.38 -4.02
C LEU A 141 -4.37 -15.98 -2.55
N ALA A 142 -4.87 -16.79 -1.61
CA ALA A 142 -4.70 -16.55 -0.19
C ALA A 142 -3.23 -16.43 0.23
N GLU A 143 -2.32 -17.16 -0.42
CA GLU A 143 -0.88 -17.15 -0.12
C GLU A 143 -0.14 -16.03 -0.85
N ALA A 144 -0.57 -15.68 -2.06
CA ALA A 144 0.04 -14.64 -2.88
C ALA A 144 -0.29 -13.22 -2.36
N MET A 145 -1.48 -12.99 -1.82
CA MET A 145 -1.93 -11.68 -1.35
C MET A 145 -1.27 -11.28 -0.03
N ARG A 146 -0.22 -10.45 -0.02
CA ARG A 146 0.41 -9.95 1.21
C ARG A 146 0.12 -8.48 1.46
N SER A 147 0.14 -8.07 2.73
CA SER A 147 -0.11 -6.69 3.14
C SER A 147 0.94 -5.69 2.60
N PRO A 148 0.55 -4.42 2.37
CA PRO A 148 -0.84 -3.96 2.29
C PRO A 148 -1.50 -4.40 0.97
N CYS A 149 -2.84 -4.43 0.97
CA CYS A 149 -3.67 -4.58 -0.22
C CYS A 149 -4.46 -3.30 -0.42
N ALA A 150 -4.43 -2.72 -1.62
CA ALA A 150 -5.21 -1.54 -1.98
C ALA A 150 -6.19 -1.90 -3.10
N LEU A 151 -7.42 -1.39 -2.99
CA LEU A 151 -8.43 -1.48 -4.03
C LEU A 151 -8.51 -0.14 -4.79
N SER A 152 -8.66 -0.23 -6.10
CA SER A 152 -8.92 0.91 -6.97
C SER A 152 -9.87 0.53 -8.10
N ALA A 153 -10.60 1.52 -8.63
CA ALA A 153 -11.37 1.32 -9.85
C ALA A 153 -10.43 0.93 -11.00
N GLY A 154 -10.85 -0.03 -11.81
CA GLY A 154 -10.15 -0.42 -13.03
C GLY A 154 -10.44 0.55 -14.18
N GLU A 155 -9.94 0.22 -15.37
CA GLU A 155 -10.15 1.03 -16.59
C GLU A 155 -11.63 1.13 -16.98
N LYS A 156 -12.45 0.16 -16.57
CA LYS A 156 -13.90 0.15 -16.74
C LYS A 156 -14.59 0.16 -15.39
N SER A 157 -15.78 0.76 -15.32
CA SER A 157 -16.53 0.95 -14.07
C SER A 157 -16.85 -0.35 -13.32
N GLU A 158 -16.99 -1.46 -14.03
CA GLU A 158 -17.25 -2.78 -13.44
C GLU A 158 -15.99 -3.49 -12.96
N LEU A 159 -14.80 -2.99 -13.33
CA LEU A 159 -13.53 -3.62 -12.97
C LEU A 159 -12.99 -3.02 -11.68
N ILE A 160 -12.47 -3.92 -10.85
CA ILE A 160 -11.73 -3.60 -9.64
C ILE A 160 -10.32 -4.10 -9.84
N GLU A 161 -9.39 -3.27 -9.44
CA GLU A 161 -8.00 -3.65 -9.32
C GLU A 161 -7.64 -3.78 -7.84
N ILE A 162 -7.14 -4.96 -7.45
CA ILE A 162 -6.64 -5.24 -6.11
C ILE A 162 -5.13 -5.42 -6.21
N ARG A 163 -4.37 -4.47 -5.64
CA ARG A 163 -2.91 -4.54 -5.56
C ARG A 163 -2.49 -4.90 -4.15
N CYS A 164 -1.96 -6.10 -4.00
CA CYS A 164 -1.31 -6.54 -2.77
C CYS A 164 0.21 -6.62 -2.99
N THR A 165 0.99 -6.58 -1.91
CA THR A 165 2.43 -6.88 -2.00
C THR A 165 2.65 -8.27 -2.61
N GLY A 166 3.23 -8.33 -3.81
CA GLY A 166 3.52 -9.57 -4.55
C GLY A 166 2.49 -9.99 -5.60
N VAL A 167 1.31 -9.38 -5.65
CA VAL A 167 0.27 -9.76 -6.62
C VAL A 167 -0.67 -8.59 -6.97
N ARG A 168 -1.02 -8.51 -8.25
CA ARG A 168 -2.08 -7.65 -8.77
C ARG A 168 -3.19 -8.53 -9.32
N ILE A 169 -4.42 -8.21 -8.96
CA ILE A 169 -5.61 -8.99 -9.33
C ILE A 169 -6.61 -8.04 -9.97
N ILE A 170 -7.10 -8.39 -11.16
CA ILE A 170 -8.23 -7.70 -11.78
C ILE A 170 -9.46 -8.57 -11.62
N ALA A 171 -10.51 -8.00 -11.04
CA ALA A 171 -11.79 -8.66 -10.84
C ALA A 171 -12.94 -7.82 -11.38
N SER A 172 -14.04 -8.47 -11.77
CA SER A 172 -15.25 -7.81 -12.27
C SER A 172 -16.37 -7.91 -11.24
N GLN A 173 -17.04 -6.79 -10.98
CA GLN A 173 -18.30 -6.72 -10.23
C GLN A 173 -19.49 -7.23 -11.03
N TRP A 174 -19.34 -7.38 -12.35
CA TRP A 174 -20.39 -7.89 -13.21
C TRP A 174 -20.27 -9.40 -13.38
N CYS A 175 -21.16 -10.14 -12.71
CA CYS A 175 -21.24 -11.60 -12.79
C CYS A 175 -22.69 -12.04 -13.02
N PRO A 176 -23.14 -12.20 -14.28
CA PRO A 176 -24.54 -12.55 -14.59
C PRO A 176 -24.96 -13.93 -14.08
N GLN A 177 -24.00 -14.78 -13.72
CA GLN A 177 -24.22 -16.14 -13.18
C GLN A 177 -23.99 -16.22 -11.66
N GLY A 178 -23.85 -15.08 -10.96
CA GLY A 178 -23.48 -15.03 -9.55
C GLY A 178 -21.97 -15.17 -9.29
N GLY A 179 -21.57 -15.12 -8.02
CA GLY A 179 -20.16 -15.29 -7.59
C GLY A 179 -19.27 -14.08 -7.84
N CYS A 180 -19.69 -12.90 -7.39
CA CYS A 180 -18.89 -11.68 -7.51
C CYS A 180 -18.01 -11.40 -6.28
N PRO A 181 -16.88 -10.69 -6.47
CA PRO A 181 -16.33 -10.27 -7.76
C PRO A 181 -15.60 -11.43 -8.48
N ARG A 182 -15.80 -11.56 -9.80
CA ARG A 182 -15.17 -12.60 -10.62
C ARG A 182 -13.75 -12.22 -10.98
N ILE A 183 -12.78 -13.08 -10.68
CA ILE A 183 -11.38 -12.90 -11.07
C ILE A 183 -11.24 -13.00 -12.59
N ILE A 184 -10.61 -11.99 -13.19
CA ILE A 184 -10.33 -11.89 -14.63
C ILE A 184 -8.87 -12.21 -14.92
N SER A 185 -7.95 -11.63 -14.14
CA SER A 185 -6.51 -11.87 -14.28
C SER A 185 -5.77 -11.73 -12.96
N VAL A 186 -4.60 -12.39 -12.89
CA VAL A 186 -3.67 -12.33 -11.78
C VAL A 186 -2.26 -12.19 -12.33
N ASP A 187 -1.55 -11.15 -11.90
CA ASP A 187 -0.15 -10.91 -12.25
C ASP A 187 0.69 -10.93 -10.97
N ARG A 188 1.74 -11.77 -10.92
CA ARG A 188 2.74 -11.69 -9.84
C ARG A 188 3.54 -10.41 -10.04
N SER A 189 3.27 -9.44 -9.17
CA SER A 189 3.92 -8.14 -9.20
C SER A 189 5.18 -8.27 -8.35
N PHE A 190 6.36 -8.24 -8.99
CA PHE A 190 7.65 -8.19 -8.30
C PHE A 190 8.01 -6.75 -7.97
#